data_AF-A0A3D2JBZ8-F1
#
_entry.id   AF-A0A3D2JBZ8-F1
#
_cell.length_a   1.000
_cell.length_b   1.000
_cell.length_c   1.000
_cell.angle_alpha   90.00
_cell.angle_beta   90.00
_cell.angle_gamma   90.00
#
_symmetry.space_group_name_H-M   'P 1'
#
loop_
_entity.id
_entity.type
_entity.pdbx_description
1 polymer ?
#
loop_
_entity_poly.entity_id
_entity_poly.type
_entity_poly.pdbx_seq_one_letter_code
_entity_poly.pdbx_strand_id
1 'polypeptide(L)'
;MIVQEERENYQPQQQAQQQQAYDSTLKSLFQDQTLEMISTFIGDIENPVELNETALRPSLRVDRAYRVQRRGKERIVHIELETSADSDMPLRMLEYYGILYRKYKIPIISLIICPFRTSIPDPPLVIVDEDGEILIFKYRIARLWKE
;
A
#
# COMPACT_ATOMS: atom_id res chain seq x y z
N MET A 1 -56.70 7.08 3.99
CA MET A 1 -55.88 8.05 3.25
C MET A 1 -54.57 7.36 2.92
N ILE A 2 -54.43 6.94 1.67
CA ILE A 2 -53.31 6.13 1.19
C ILE A 2 -52.16 7.09 0.87
N VAL A 3 -51.00 6.90 1.50
CA VAL A 3 -49.75 7.52 1.05
C VAL A 3 -49.01 6.42 0.29
N GLN A 4 -49.04 6.49 -1.03
CA GLN A 4 -48.19 5.67 -1.89
C GLN A 4 -46.77 6.25 -1.80
N GLU A 5 -45.88 5.56 -1.09
CA GLU A 5 -44.44 5.75 -1.28
C GLU A 5 -44.08 5.20 -2.67
N GLU A 6 -43.69 6.08 -3.58
CA GLU A 6 -42.99 5.71 -4.81
C GLU A 6 -41.70 5.00 -4.42
N ARG A 7 -41.73 3.67 -4.37
CA ARG A 7 -40.53 2.85 -4.34
C ARG A 7 -39.86 3.02 -5.69
N GLU A 8 -38.84 3.88 -5.75
CA GLU A 8 -37.89 3.92 -6.85
C GLU A 8 -37.44 2.49 -7.16
N ASN A 9 -37.74 2.06 -8.37
CA ASN A 9 -37.53 0.71 -8.86
C ASN A 9 -36.01 0.51 -9.06
N TYR A 10 -35.29 0.26 -7.97
CA TYR A 10 -33.85 0.03 -7.99
C TYR A 10 -33.57 -1.29 -8.72
N GLN A 11 -33.24 -1.21 -10.01
CA GLN A 11 -32.90 -2.36 -10.84
C GLN A 11 -31.37 -2.52 -10.88
N PRO A 12 -30.78 -3.38 -10.04
CA PRO A 12 -29.32 -3.56 -9.97
C PRO A 12 -28.69 -3.99 -11.31
N GLN A 13 -29.47 -4.61 -12.21
CA GLN A 13 -29.02 -5.00 -13.54
C GLN A 13 -28.80 -3.81 -14.49
N GLN A 14 -29.67 -2.79 -14.44
CA GLN A 14 -29.51 -1.57 -15.25
C GLN A 14 -28.34 -0.72 -14.75
N GLN A 15 -28.16 -0.61 -13.43
CA GLN A 15 -27.00 0.07 -12.85
C GLN A 15 -25.67 -0.64 -13.16
N ALA A 16 -25.64 -1.97 -13.09
CA ALA A 16 -24.45 -2.74 -13.46
C ALA A 16 -24.10 -2.59 -14.95
N GLN A 17 -25.09 -2.58 -15.84
CA GLN A 17 -24.89 -2.33 -17.27
C GLN A 17 -24.40 -0.90 -17.55
N GLN A 18 -24.99 0.09 -16.89
CA GLN A 18 -24.53 1.49 -17.00
C GLN A 18 -23.09 1.62 -16.50
N GLN A 19 -22.77 1.03 -15.35
CA GLN A 19 -21.42 1.05 -14.78
C GLN A 19 -20.39 0.39 -15.71
N GLN A 20 -20.74 -0.73 -16.36
CA GLN A 20 -19.89 -1.38 -17.35
C GLN A 20 -19.71 -0.54 -18.63
N ALA A 21 -20.75 0.15 -19.09
CA ALA A 21 -20.67 1.03 -20.26
C ALA A 21 -19.84 2.30 -19.98
N TYR A 22 -19.95 2.85 -18.77
CA TYR A 22 -19.08 3.92 -18.31
C TYR A 22 -17.63 3.45 -18.20
N ASP A 23 -17.39 2.29 -17.57
CA ASP A 23 -16.04 1.72 -17.42
C ASP A 23 -15.36 1.47 -18.77
N SER A 24 -16.08 0.95 -19.77
CA SER A 24 -15.52 0.71 -21.11
C SER A 24 -15.25 2.00 -21.88
N THR A 25 -16.13 2.99 -21.79
CA THR A 25 -15.96 4.30 -22.43
C THR A 25 -14.83 5.09 -21.78
N LEU A 26 -14.77 5.10 -20.45
CA LEU A 26 -13.70 5.74 -19.69
C LEU A 26 -12.35 5.08 -20.01
N LYS A 27 -12.27 3.74 -20.02
CA LYS A 27 -11.07 3.00 -20.43
C LYS A 27 -10.61 3.35 -21.85
N SER A 28 -11.55 3.49 -22.79
CA SER A 28 -11.24 3.91 -24.16
C SER A 28 -10.70 5.35 -24.22
N LEU A 29 -11.26 6.26 -23.41
CA LEU A 29 -10.76 7.64 -23.29
C LEU A 29 -9.33 7.67 -22.73
N PHE A 30 -9.03 6.82 -21.74
CA PHE A 30 -7.69 6.70 -21.18
C PHE A 30 -6.69 6.18 -22.24
N GLN A 31 -7.05 5.27 -23.14
CA GLN A 31 -6.09 4.75 -24.12
C GLN A 31 -5.44 5.82 -25.01
N ASP A 32 -6.19 6.87 -25.39
CA ASP A 32 -5.71 7.89 -26.34
C ASP A 32 -5.26 9.20 -25.67
N GLN A 33 -5.65 9.46 -24.42
CA GLN A 33 -5.42 10.75 -23.72
C GLN A 33 -4.85 10.61 -22.30
N THR A 34 -4.35 9.44 -21.89
CA THR A 34 -3.86 9.20 -20.51
C THR A 34 -2.87 10.27 -20.04
N LEU A 35 -1.92 10.67 -20.90
CA LEU A 35 -0.86 11.62 -20.50
C LEU A 35 -1.40 13.03 -20.24
N GLU A 36 -2.31 13.54 -21.08
CA GLU A 36 -2.95 14.85 -20.89
C GLU A 36 -3.86 14.86 -19.65
N MET A 37 -4.55 13.74 -19.38
CA MET A 37 -5.37 13.57 -18.19
C MET A 37 -4.53 13.54 -16.90
N ILE A 38 -3.36 12.90 -16.92
CA ILE A 38 -2.45 12.86 -15.77
C ILE A 38 -2.07 14.29 -15.34
N SER A 39 -1.66 15.15 -16.29
CA SER A 39 -1.35 16.55 -16.00
C SER A 39 -2.58 17.32 -15.50
N THR A 40 -3.78 16.99 -15.98
CA THR A 40 -5.02 17.62 -15.51
C THR A 40 -5.36 17.27 -14.06
N PHE A 41 -5.15 16.01 -13.65
CA PHE A 41 -5.53 15.54 -12.31
C PHE A 41 -4.48 15.79 -11.24
N ILE A 42 -3.20 15.71 -11.61
CA ILE A 42 -2.09 15.80 -10.66
C ILE A 42 -1.40 17.17 -10.73
N GLY A 43 -1.48 17.87 -11.87
CA GLY A 43 -0.87 19.19 -12.05
C GLY A 43 0.42 19.13 -12.86
N ASP A 44 1.44 19.86 -12.42
CA ASP A 44 2.70 20.19 -13.10
C ASP A 44 3.57 18.95 -13.45
N ILE A 45 3.10 18.14 -14.38
CA ILE A 45 3.78 16.93 -14.87
C ILE A 45 4.36 17.20 -16.25
N GLU A 46 5.68 17.16 -16.33
CA GLU A 46 6.44 17.29 -17.58
C GLU A 46 6.83 15.91 -18.13
N ASN A 47 6.66 15.73 -19.45
CA ASN A 47 7.13 14.57 -20.21
C ASN A 47 6.78 13.20 -19.59
N PRO A 48 5.50 12.91 -19.30
CA PRO A 48 5.12 11.66 -18.66
C PRO A 48 5.50 10.44 -19.54
N VAL A 49 6.17 9.46 -18.94
CA VAL A 49 6.55 8.20 -19.58
C VAL A 49 5.81 7.05 -18.91
N GLU A 50 5.22 6.19 -19.72
CA GLU A 50 4.54 4.99 -19.22
C GLU A 50 5.55 3.95 -18.72
N LEU A 51 5.43 3.55 -17.45
CA LEU A 51 6.24 2.49 -16.86
C LEU A 51 5.52 1.15 -16.98
N ASN A 52 5.78 0.42 -18.07
CA ASN A 52 5.23 -0.91 -18.32
C ASN A 52 6.16 -2.02 -17.82
N GLU A 53 6.45 -2.01 -16.52
CA GLU A 53 7.26 -3.05 -15.90
C GLU A 53 6.40 -4.23 -15.45
N THR A 54 6.73 -5.43 -15.95
CA THR A 54 6.19 -6.67 -15.37
C THR A 54 6.90 -6.90 -14.04
N ALA A 55 6.36 -6.34 -12.96
CA ALA A 55 6.93 -6.52 -11.63
C ALA A 55 6.93 -8.02 -11.27
N LEU A 56 8.12 -8.62 -11.23
CA LEU A 56 8.32 -9.94 -10.63
C LEU A 56 7.95 -9.81 -9.16
N ARG A 57 6.89 -10.51 -8.72
CA ARG A 57 6.56 -10.58 -7.30
C ARG A 57 7.70 -11.33 -6.62
N PRO A 58 8.47 -10.71 -5.70
CA PRO A 58 9.49 -11.46 -5.00
C PRO A 58 8.83 -12.59 -4.23
N SER A 59 9.48 -13.75 -4.17
CA SER A 59 9.07 -14.80 -3.25
C SER A 59 9.18 -14.23 -1.84
N LEU A 60 8.05 -13.99 -1.18
CA LEU A 60 8.03 -13.42 0.17
C LEU A 60 8.83 -14.35 1.12
N ARG A 61 10.03 -13.93 1.50
CA ARG A 61 10.86 -14.57 2.52
C ARG A 61 11.00 -13.63 3.70
N VAL A 62 9.91 -13.47 4.44
CA VAL A 62 10.01 -12.86 5.77
C VAL A 62 10.78 -13.80 6.68
N ASP A 63 11.63 -13.27 7.55
CA ASP A 63 12.29 -14.12 8.54
C ASP A 63 11.26 -14.78 9.42
N ARG A 64 10.37 -13.98 10.04
CA ARG A 64 9.24 -14.49 10.81
C ARG A 64 8.02 -13.58 10.70
N ALA A 65 6.84 -14.18 10.66
CA ALA A 65 5.58 -13.48 10.83
C ALA A 65 4.63 -14.29 11.73
N TYR A 66 4.03 -13.63 12.72
CA TYR A 66 3.15 -14.27 13.69
C TYR A 66 1.81 -13.55 13.73
N ARG A 67 0.73 -14.32 13.75
CA ARG A 67 -0.60 -13.81 14.09
C ARG A 67 -0.75 -13.83 15.62
N VAL A 68 -1.07 -12.69 16.21
CA VAL A 68 -1.11 -12.50 17.66
C VAL A 68 -2.39 -11.78 18.09
N GLN A 69 -2.77 -11.94 19.35
CA GLN A 69 -3.81 -11.12 19.98
C GLN A 69 -3.14 -10.04 20.83
N ARG A 70 -3.40 -8.76 20.53
CA ARG A 70 -2.88 -7.62 21.30
C ARG A 70 -4.01 -6.70 21.69
N ARG A 71 -4.23 -6.55 23.00
CA ARG A 71 -5.33 -5.73 23.56
C ARG A 71 -6.70 -6.13 22.98
N GLY A 72 -6.96 -7.44 22.90
CA GLY A 72 -8.22 -8.00 22.37
C GLY A 72 -8.43 -7.85 20.87
N LYS A 73 -7.41 -7.42 20.10
CA LYS A 73 -7.51 -7.30 18.63
C LYS A 73 -6.42 -8.13 17.96
N GLU A 74 -6.78 -8.79 16.87
CA GLU A 74 -5.84 -9.56 16.06
C GLU A 74 -4.84 -8.63 15.37
N ARG A 75 -3.56 -9.01 15.39
CA ARG A 75 -2.45 -8.31 14.75
C ARG A 75 -1.54 -9.31 14.10
N ILE A 76 -0.78 -8.86 13.11
CA ILE A 76 0.40 -9.59 12.63
C ILE A 76 1.63 -8.89 13.20
N VAL A 77 2.58 -9.65 13.71
CA VAL A 77 3.93 -9.15 14.02
C VAL A 77 4.85 -9.73 12.97
N HIS A 78 5.46 -8.85 12.19
CA HIS A 78 6.44 -9.19 11.17
C HIS A 78 7.83 -8.79 11.68
N ILE A 79 8.75 -9.74 11.69
CA ILE A 79 10.08 -9.61 12.25
C ILE A 79 11.12 -9.89 11.16
N GLU A 80 12.08 -8.99 11.02
CA GLU A 80 13.33 -9.19 10.27
C GLU A 80 14.53 -9.14 11.22
N LEU A 81 15.45 -10.09 11.05
CA LEU A 81 16.71 -10.17 11.77
C LEU A 81 17.80 -9.57 10.88
N GLU A 82 18.27 -8.37 11.22
CA GLU A 82 19.28 -7.70 10.40
C GLU A 82 20.63 -7.67 11.12
N THR A 83 21.64 -8.28 10.50
CA THR A 83 22.98 -8.46 11.07
C THR A 83 24.03 -7.53 10.47
N SER A 84 23.69 -6.88 9.35
CA SER A 84 24.58 -6.02 8.57
C SER A 84 23.93 -4.67 8.28
N ALA A 85 24.69 -3.72 7.75
CA ALA A 85 24.13 -2.44 7.36
C ALA A 85 23.30 -2.63 6.08
N ASP A 86 22.07 -2.16 6.10
CA ASP A 86 21.14 -2.23 4.98
C ASP A 86 20.30 -0.94 4.94
N SER A 87 20.58 -0.09 3.95
CA SER A 87 19.86 1.17 3.72
C SER A 87 18.45 0.95 3.19
N ASP A 88 18.21 -0.18 2.52
CA ASP A 88 16.97 -0.47 1.81
C ASP A 88 16.02 -1.31 2.67
N MET A 89 16.49 -1.73 3.85
CA MET A 89 15.70 -2.45 4.84
C MET A 89 14.30 -1.82 5.08
N PRO A 90 14.13 -0.50 5.23
CA PRO A 90 12.80 0.09 5.40
C PRO A 90 11.87 -0.10 4.18
N LEU A 91 12.41 -0.06 2.96
CA LEU A 91 11.65 -0.30 1.73
C LEU A 91 11.23 -1.77 1.64
N ARG A 92 12.13 -2.70 2.02
CA ARG A 92 11.82 -4.13 2.11
C ARG A 92 10.72 -4.41 3.13
N MET A 93 10.76 -3.74 4.29
CA MET A 93 9.71 -3.81 5.30
C MET A 93 8.35 -3.29 4.78
N LEU A 94 8.35 -2.20 4.00
CA LEU A 94 7.15 -1.65 3.37
C LEU A 94 6.56 -2.62 2.34
N GLU A 95 7.41 -3.23 1.51
CA GLU A 95 7.00 -4.24 0.54
C GLU A 95 6.33 -5.43 1.25
N TYR A 96 6.96 -5.97 2.28
CA TYR A 96 6.43 -7.10 3.05
C TYR A 96 5.12 -6.75 3.76
N TYR A 97 5.02 -5.53 4.29
CA TYR A 97 3.76 -5.01 4.84
C TYR A 97 2.65 -5.05 3.79
N GLY A 98 2.90 -4.53 2.58
CA GLY A 98 1.92 -4.51 1.49
C GLY A 98 1.45 -5.92 1.10
N ILE A 99 2.38 -6.86 0.96
CA ILE A 99 2.08 -8.26 0.61
C ILE A 99 1.24 -8.93 1.72
N LEU A 100 1.66 -8.82 2.98
CA LEU A 100 0.96 -9.43 4.12
C LEU A 100 -0.41 -8.78 4.34
N TYR A 101 -0.51 -7.45 4.27
CA TYR A 101 -1.76 -6.74 4.49
C TYR A 101 -2.77 -7.06 3.39
N ARG A 102 -2.32 -7.15 2.13
CA ARG A 102 -3.18 -7.60 1.02
C ARG A 102 -3.76 -8.99 1.28
N LYS A 103 -2.96 -9.93 1.79
CA LYS A 103 -3.37 -11.32 2.03
C LYS A 103 -4.30 -11.47 3.22
N TYR A 104 -4.01 -10.81 4.33
CA TYR A 104 -4.68 -11.08 5.60
C TYR A 104 -5.66 -9.99 6.04
N LYS A 105 -5.53 -8.76 5.53
CA LYS A 105 -6.35 -7.60 5.93
C LYS A 105 -6.34 -7.31 7.44
N ILE A 106 -5.25 -7.68 8.11
CA ILE A 106 -5.02 -7.48 9.55
C ILE A 106 -3.89 -6.45 9.72
N PRO A 107 -4.01 -5.47 10.64
CA PRO A 107 -2.93 -4.51 10.91
C PRO A 107 -1.65 -5.19 11.37
N ILE A 108 -0.52 -4.74 10.84
CA ILE A 108 0.80 -5.37 11.01
C ILE A 108 1.71 -4.45 11.83
N ILE A 109 2.45 -5.05 12.75
CA ILE A 109 3.53 -4.40 13.50
C ILE A 109 4.85 -4.90 12.91
N SER A 110 5.52 -4.03 12.18
CA SER A 110 6.81 -4.27 11.55
C SER A 110 7.96 -4.00 12.54
N LEU A 111 8.80 -5.00 12.79
CA LEU A 111 9.90 -4.97 13.74
C LEU A 111 11.19 -5.46 13.09
N ILE A 112 12.26 -4.68 13.22
CA ILE A 112 13.61 -5.11 12.90
C ILE A 112 14.34 -5.39 14.22
N ILE A 113 15.05 -6.51 14.29
CA ILE A 113 15.90 -6.85 15.43
C ILE A 113 17.36 -6.84 14.96
N CYS A 114 18.18 -6.03 15.62
CA CYS A 114 19.61 -5.90 15.34
C CYS A 114 20.41 -6.52 16.50
N PRO A 115 20.90 -7.77 16.36
CA PRO A 115 21.71 -8.41 17.39
C PRO A 115 23.08 -7.74 17.57
N PHE A 116 23.65 -7.18 16.50
CA PHE A 116 24.96 -6.54 16.51
C PHE A 116 24.88 -5.06 16.11
N ARG A 117 25.97 -4.32 16.32
CA ARG A 117 26.08 -2.94 15.88
C ARG A 117 25.98 -2.86 14.37
N THR A 118 24.89 -2.28 13.89
CA THR A 118 24.61 -2.04 12.47
C THR A 118 24.00 -0.66 12.26
N SER A 119 24.15 -0.15 11.04
CA SER A 119 23.52 1.08 10.57
C SER A 119 22.32 0.74 9.70
N ILE A 120 21.14 0.93 10.25
CA ILE A 120 19.85 0.84 9.55
C ILE A 120 19.15 2.19 9.75
N PRO A 121 18.49 2.75 8.72
CA PRO A 121 17.73 3.98 8.86
C PRO A 121 16.74 3.91 10.04
N ASP A 122 16.64 4.98 10.81
CA ASP A 122 15.67 5.08 11.90
C ASP A 122 14.25 5.29 11.35
N PRO A 123 13.22 4.72 12.00
CA PRO A 123 11.84 4.94 11.61
C PRO A 123 11.37 6.37 11.92
N PRO A 124 10.33 6.86 11.23
CA PRO A 124 9.64 6.21 10.12
C PRO A 124 10.41 6.33 8.79
N LEU A 125 10.10 5.45 7.84
CA LEU A 125 10.40 5.70 6.43
C LEU A 125 9.43 6.78 5.95
N VAL A 126 9.95 7.90 5.48
CA VAL A 126 9.16 8.99 4.91
C VAL A 126 9.52 9.14 3.44
N ILE A 127 8.51 9.04 2.57
CA ILE A 127 8.64 9.41 1.15
C ILE A 127 7.95 10.75 1.01
N VAL A 128 8.70 11.74 0.56
CA VAL A 128 8.25 13.12 0.34
C VAL A 128 8.31 13.45 -1.14
N ASP A 129 7.45 14.36 -1.53
CA ASP A 129 7.50 15.11 -2.78
C ASP A 129 7.47 16.60 -2.46
N GLU A 130 7.52 17.47 -3.47
CA GLU A 130 7.52 18.93 -3.30
C GLU A 130 6.29 19.43 -2.52
N ASP A 131 5.15 18.75 -2.65
CA ASP A 131 3.90 19.04 -1.94
C ASP A 131 3.83 18.48 -0.51
N GLY A 132 4.84 17.70 -0.08
CA GLY A 132 4.96 17.16 1.27
C GLY A 132 5.03 15.63 1.35
N GLU A 133 4.58 15.08 2.48
CA GLU A 133 4.73 13.65 2.79
C GLU A 133 3.72 12.80 2.00
N ILE A 134 4.20 12.01 1.03
CA ILE A 134 3.40 11.02 0.29
C ILE A 134 3.14 9.76 1.14
N LEU A 135 4.16 9.29 1.85
CA LEU A 135 4.09 8.06 2.63
C LEU A 135 4.84 8.22 3.95
N ILE A 136 4.18 7.85 5.05
CA ILE A 136 4.82 7.65 6.35
C ILE A 136 4.66 6.19 6.76
N PHE A 137 5.73 5.41 6.65
CA PHE A 137 5.74 4.01 7.04
C PHE A 137 6.44 3.82 8.39
N LYS A 138 5.66 3.42 9.40
CA LYS A 138 6.14 3.21 10.77
C LYS A 138 6.55 1.76 10.99
N TYR A 139 7.79 1.58 11.43
CA TYR A 139 8.33 0.32 11.93
C TYR A 139 9.07 0.55 13.25
N ARG A 140 9.51 -0.53 13.89
CA ARG A 140 10.26 -0.51 15.14
C ARG A 140 11.63 -1.13 14.92
N ILE A 141 12.61 -0.67 15.67
CA ILE A 141 13.94 -1.29 15.73
C ILE A 141 14.23 -1.67 17.18
N ALA A 142 14.54 -2.94 17.41
CA ALA A 142 15.11 -3.43 18.66
C ALA A 142 16.62 -3.62 18.47
N ARG A 143 17.43 -2.74 19.08
CA ARG A 143 18.90 -2.78 19.01
C ARG A 143 19.41 -3.50 20.25
N LEU A 144 19.79 -4.77 20.12
CA LEU A 144 20.16 -5.61 21.27
C LEU A 144 21.57 -5.34 21.81
N TRP A 145 22.39 -4.59 21.06
CA TRP A 145 23.76 -4.22 21.44
C TRP A 145 23.84 -2.90 22.24
N LYS A 146 22.73 -2.17 22.34
CA LYS A 146 22.62 -0.98 23.20
C LYS A 146 21.82 -1.39 24.43
N GLU A 147 22.50 -1.84 25.48
CA GLU A 147 21.93 -1.89 26.84
C GLU A 147 21.73 -0.47 27.38
#